data_AF-A0A497LYE6-F1
#
_entry.id   AF-A0A497LYE6-F1
#
_cell.length_a   1.000
_cell.length_b   1.000
_cell.length_c   1.000
_cell.angle_alpha   90.00
_cell.angle_beta   90.00
_cell.angle_gamma   90.00
#
_symmetry.space_group_name_H-M   'P 1'
#
loop_
_entity.id
_entity.type
_entity.pdbx_description
1 polymer ?
#
loop_
_entity_poly.entity_id
_entity_poly.type
_entity_poly.pdbx_seq_one_letter_code
_entity_poly.pdbx_strand_id
1 'polypeptide(L)'
;MSELEREEEVVEALKRSKERVNYVYPVIIDSATGEIVDGRHRKKADPTWPEKKVEFKNEVEKILFRIHANIARRKVSRRERAFEFARLASALERSGVPTEQICQKIVELVPWFDESYIMRLLPSKYKQKKKREAAVRAVYKRAERRAKGEKVEAEKPKEKFYTCPVCGSKLVLKGDLLWPAQS
;
A
#
# COMPACT_ATOMS: atom_id res chain seq x y z
N MET A 1 -4.97 8.20 -19.28
CA MET A 1 -3.52 8.41 -19.16
C MET A 1 -2.83 7.07 -18.92
N SER A 2 -1.90 6.71 -19.80
CA SER A 2 -1.09 5.50 -19.70
C SER A 2 -0.11 5.59 -18.52
N GLU A 3 0.56 4.49 -18.20
CA GLU A 3 1.62 4.48 -17.17
C GLU A 3 2.86 5.26 -17.62
N LEU A 4 3.18 5.20 -18.93
CA LEU A 4 4.29 5.93 -19.54
C LEU A 4 4.07 7.45 -19.53
N GLU A 5 2.87 7.90 -19.91
CA GLU A 5 2.52 9.33 -19.88
C GLU A 5 2.68 9.93 -18.48
N ARG A 6 2.29 9.16 -17.45
CA ARG A 6 2.46 9.58 -16.05
C ARG A 6 3.92 9.63 -15.62
N GLU A 7 4.77 8.72 -16.11
CA GLU A 7 6.20 8.79 -15.83
C GLU A 7 6.85 10.01 -16.47
N GLU A 8 6.49 10.31 -17.72
CA GLU A 8 7.00 11.47 -18.46
C GLU A 8 6.59 12.78 -17.78
N GLU A 9 5.33 12.90 -17.35
CA GLU A 9 4.84 14.05 -16.61
C GLU A 9 5.64 14.27 -15.31
N VAL A 10 5.95 13.19 -14.58
CA VAL A 10 6.76 13.28 -13.35
C VAL A 10 8.19 13.73 -13.66
N VAL A 11 8.81 13.22 -14.73
CA VAL A 11 10.16 13.62 -15.14
C VAL A 11 10.18 15.09 -15.54
N GLU A 12 9.19 15.56 -16.28
CA GLU A 12 9.07 16.95 -16.72
C GLU A 12 8.84 17.90 -15.53
N ALA A 13 7.98 17.50 -14.57
CA ALA A 13 7.80 18.25 -13.34
C ALA A 13 9.11 18.37 -12.53
N LEU A 14 9.93 17.32 -12.51
CA LEU A 14 11.24 17.33 -11.84
C LEU A 14 12.22 18.29 -12.52
N LYS A 15 12.24 18.36 -13.86
CA LYS A 15 13.07 19.34 -14.60
C LYS A 15 12.70 20.77 -14.24
N ARG A 16 11.41 21.11 -14.30
CA ARG A 16 10.89 22.44 -13.92
C ARG A 16 11.15 22.78 -12.46
N SER A 17 11.10 21.78 -11.58
CA SER A 17 11.44 21.98 -10.17
C SER A 17 12.92 22.28 -9.98
N LYS A 18 13.79 21.54 -10.68
CA LYS A 18 15.25 21.77 -10.64
C LYS A 18 15.60 23.19 -11.09
N GLU A 19 14.98 23.70 -12.15
CA GLU A 19 15.22 25.07 -12.64
C GLU A 19 14.91 26.14 -11.59
N ARG A 20 13.96 25.88 -10.68
CA ARG A 20 13.54 26.85 -9.66
C ARG A 20 14.30 26.76 -8.35
N VAL A 21 14.53 25.54 -7.86
CA VAL A 21 15.05 25.31 -6.50
C VAL A 21 16.24 24.34 -6.46
N ASN A 22 16.77 23.97 -7.63
CA ASN A 22 17.86 23.00 -7.79
C ASN A 22 17.49 21.60 -7.22
N TYR A 23 18.49 20.76 -6.98
CA TYR A 23 18.32 19.40 -6.49
C TYR A 23 17.85 19.37 -5.02
N VAL A 24 16.57 19.04 -4.80
CA VAL A 24 16.01 18.95 -3.44
C VAL A 24 16.46 17.69 -2.70
N TYR A 25 16.43 16.53 -3.38
CA TYR A 25 16.80 15.24 -2.78
C TYR A 25 17.76 14.48 -3.69
N PRO A 26 18.75 13.75 -3.13
CA PRO A 26 19.67 12.96 -3.92
C PRO A 26 19.01 11.69 -4.48
N VAL A 27 19.66 11.09 -5.47
CA VAL A 27 19.45 9.70 -5.91
C VAL A 27 20.16 8.78 -4.92
N ILE A 28 19.51 7.71 -4.47
CA ILE A 28 20.12 6.76 -3.54
C ILE A 28 20.64 5.58 -4.33
N ILE A 29 21.93 5.31 -4.16
CA ILE A 29 22.64 4.23 -4.84
C ILE A 29 23.18 3.27 -3.81
N ASP A 30 23.03 1.98 -4.09
CA ASP A 30 23.71 0.94 -3.32
C ASP A 30 25.22 0.99 -3.60
N SER A 31 26.02 1.26 -2.57
CA SER A 31 27.47 1.35 -2.69
C SER A 31 28.12 0.05 -3.17
N ALA A 32 27.55 -1.12 -2.84
CA ALA A 32 28.11 -2.42 -3.16
C ALA A 32 27.84 -2.84 -4.61
N THR A 33 26.65 -2.52 -5.14
CA THR A 33 26.22 -2.99 -6.47
C THR A 33 26.13 -1.89 -7.52
N GLY A 34 26.14 -0.62 -7.14
CA GLY A 34 25.87 0.52 -8.02
C GLY A 34 24.39 0.64 -8.44
N GLU A 35 23.49 -0.19 -7.91
CA GLU A 35 22.06 -0.15 -8.24
C GLU A 35 21.38 1.12 -7.70
N ILE A 36 20.54 1.76 -8.52
CA ILE A 36 19.66 2.84 -8.06
C ILE A 36 18.54 2.26 -7.19
N VAL A 37 18.61 2.55 -5.89
CA VAL A 37 17.60 2.14 -4.90
C VAL A 37 16.42 3.11 -4.89
N ASP A 38 16.65 4.42 -4.88
CA ASP A 38 15.61 5.46 -4.93
C ASP A 38 15.99 6.61 -5.87
N GLY A 39 14.99 7.23 -6.50
CA GLY A 39 15.21 8.39 -7.35
C GLY A 39 15.42 8.10 -8.84
N ARG A 40 14.90 6.97 -9.36
CA ARG A 40 14.95 6.68 -10.81
C ARG A 40 14.44 7.83 -11.68
N HIS A 41 13.33 8.46 -11.33
CA HIS A 41 12.81 9.61 -12.10
C HIS A 41 13.74 10.84 -12.04
N ARG A 42 14.44 11.04 -10.92
CA ARG A 42 15.44 12.12 -10.78
C ARG A 42 16.62 11.87 -11.72
N LYS A 43 17.13 10.64 -11.76
CA LYS A 43 18.19 10.24 -12.70
C LYS A 43 17.76 10.29 -14.16
N LYS A 44 16.49 9.97 -14.48
CA LYS A 44 15.90 10.16 -15.82
C LYS A 44 15.78 11.65 -16.19
N ALA A 45 15.44 12.51 -15.24
CA ALA A 45 15.29 13.95 -15.47
C ALA A 45 16.65 14.62 -15.72
N ASP A 46 17.68 14.22 -14.98
CA ASP A 46 19.05 14.65 -15.16
C ASP A 46 20.04 13.54 -14.78
N PRO A 47 20.88 13.06 -15.71
CA PRO A 47 21.94 12.11 -15.40
C PRO A 47 22.97 12.61 -14.37
N THR A 48 23.12 13.92 -14.19
CA THR A 48 24.05 14.55 -13.22
C THR A 48 23.43 14.78 -11.85
N TRP A 49 22.20 14.30 -11.61
CA TRP A 49 21.53 14.45 -10.32
C TRP A 49 22.39 13.90 -9.17
N PRO A 50 22.59 14.66 -8.07
CA PRO A 50 23.46 14.26 -6.97
C PRO A 50 23.10 12.89 -6.41
N GLU A 51 24.13 12.11 -6.10
CA GLU A 51 24.01 10.75 -5.63
C GLU A 51 24.46 10.64 -4.17
N LYS A 52 23.73 9.85 -3.39
CA LYS A 52 24.15 9.43 -2.06
C LYS A 52 24.31 7.92 -2.08
N LYS A 53 25.55 7.47 -1.85
CA LYS A 53 25.88 6.05 -1.71
C LYS A 53 25.53 5.58 -0.31
N VAL A 54 24.82 4.47 -0.23
CA VAL A 54 24.42 3.81 1.03
C VAL A 54 24.71 2.33 0.88
N GLU A 55 25.30 1.74 1.90
CA GLU A 55 25.56 0.30 1.93
C GLU A 55 24.30 -0.43 2.43
N PHE A 56 23.90 -1.47 1.71
CA PHE A 56 22.78 -2.34 2.08
C PHE A 56 23.27 -3.77 2.18
N LYS A 57 22.94 -4.44 3.30
CA LYS A 57 23.40 -5.82 3.54
C LYS A 57 22.69 -6.83 2.66
N ASN A 58 21.43 -6.57 2.32
CA ASN A 58 20.60 -7.48 1.55
C ASN A 58 19.46 -6.75 0.82
N GLU A 59 18.74 -7.47 -0.02
CA GLU A 59 17.61 -6.91 -0.78
C GLU A 59 16.47 -6.45 0.14
N VAL A 60 16.29 -7.08 1.31
CA VAL A 60 15.27 -6.69 2.29
C VAL A 60 15.50 -5.26 2.76
N GLU A 61 16.73 -4.91 3.14
CA GLU A 61 17.09 -3.54 3.57
C GLU A 61 16.84 -2.51 2.47
N LYS A 62 17.17 -2.83 1.21
CA LYS A 62 16.89 -1.94 0.06
C LYS A 62 15.39 -1.64 -0.08
N ILE A 63 14.56 -2.68 0.02
CA ILE A 63 13.11 -2.53 -0.12
C ILE A 63 12.54 -1.74 1.05
N LEU A 64 12.97 -2.03 2.29
CA LEU A 64 12.55 -1.28 3.47
C LEU A 64 12.94 0.18 3.37
N PHE A 65 14.18 0.48 2.97
CA PHE A 65 14.63 1.85 2.75
C PHE A 65 13.69 2.62 1.82
N ARG A 66 13.28 2.02 0.68
CA ARG A 66 12.33 2.65 -0.25
C ARG A 66 10.96 2.88 0.37
N ILE A 67 10.43 1.91 1.12
CA ILE A 67 9.15 2.03 1.81
C ILE A 67 9.20 3.21 2.79
N HIS A 68 10.24 3.25 3.64
CA HIS A 68 10.46 4.32 4.61
C HIS A 68 10.60 5.69 3.96
N ALA A 69 11.44 5.79 2.92
CA ALA A 69 11.64 7.04 2.20
C ALA A 69 10.35 7.55 1.56
N ASN A 70 9.48 6.66 1.08
CA ASN A 70 8.24 7.05 0.42
C ASN A 70 7.12 7.39 1.40
N ILE A 71 7.07 6.79 2.60
CA ILE A 71 6.08 7.12 3.63
C ILE A 71 6.05 8.61 3.94
N ALA A 72 7.23 9.22 4.15
CA ALA A 72 7.33 10.63 4.51
C ALA A 72 7.19 11.58 3.31
N ARG A 73 7.49 11.12 2.10
CA ARG A 73 7.66 12.01 0.92
C ARG A 73 6.48 12.04 -0.02
N ARG A 74 5.68 10.98 -0.15
CA ARG A 74 4.59 10.95 -1.13
C ARG A 74 3.48 9.94 -0.82
N LYS A 75 2.35 10.14 -1.49
CA LYS A 75 1.29 9.15 -1.55
C LYS A 75 1.66 8.03 -2.52
N VAL A 76 1.87 6.83 -1.99
CA VAL A 76 2.16 5.61 -2.78
C VAL A 76 0.86 4.97 -3.24
N SER A 77 0.80 4.55 -4.50
CA SER A 77 -0.40 3.88 -5.03
C SER A 77 -0.57 2.49 -4.40
N ARG A 78 -1.82 2.02 -4.33
CA ARG A 78 -2.10 0.68 -3.81
C ARG A 78 -1.39 -0.43 -4.59
N ARG A 79 -1.30 -0.30 -5.91
CA ARG A 79 -0.61 -1.26 -6.81
C ARG A 79 0.88 -1.30 -6.52
N GLU A 80 1.49 -0.12 -6.42
CA GLU A 80 2.91 0.00 -6.10
C GLU A 80 3.22 -0.58 -4.72
N ARG A 81 2.40 -0.27 -3.71
CA ARG A 81 2.59 -0.85 -2.37
C ARG A 81 2.44 -2.37 -2.36
N ALA A 82 1.49 -2.91 -3.11
CA ALA A 82 1.34 -4.36 -3.24
C ALA A 82 2.58 -5.00 -3.89
N PHE A 83 3.17 -4.33 -4.88
CA PHE A 83 4.42 -4.78 -5.49
C PHE A 83 5.61 -4.72 -4.50
N GLU A 84 5.74 -3.65 -3.72
CA GLU A 84 6.76 -3.54 -2.66
C GLU A 84 6.64 -4.68 -1.65
N PHE A 85 5.44 -4.96 -1.14
CA PHE A 85 5.21 -6.06 -0.20
C PHE A 85 5.42 -7.44 -0.82
N ALA A 86 5.06 -7.63 -2.09
CA ALA A 86 5.34 -8.88 -2.79
C ALA A 86 6.84 -9.13 -2.96
N ARG A 87 7.61 -8.08 -3.30
CA ARG A 87 9.08 -8.16 -3.37
C ARG A 87 9.70 -8.42 -2.00
N LEU A 88 9.23 -7.73 -0.97
CA LEU A 88 9.70 -7.93 0.40
C LEU A 88 9.48 -9.38 0.86
N ALA A 89 8.28 -9.91 0.63
CA ALA A 89 7.95 -11.30 0.93
C ALA A 89 8.84 -12.30 0.18
N SER A 90 9.08 -12.07 -1.12
CA SER A 90 9.95 -12.93 -1.92
C SER A 90 11.42 -12.85 -1.50
N ALA A 91 11.89 -11.69 -1.05
CA ALA A 91 13.23 -11.54 -0.49
C ALA A 91 13.36 -12.31 0.83
N LEU A 92 12.39 -12.20 1.74
CA LEU A 92 12.35 -12.94 3.00
C LEU A 92 12.30 -14.46 2.79
N GLU A 93 11.48 -14.93 1.84
CA GLU A 93 11.40 -16.34 1.44
C GLU A 93 12.76 -16.87 0.98
N ARG A 94 13.47 -16.12 0.11
CA ARG A 94 14.82 -16.48 -0.35
C ARG A 94 15.86 -16.43 0.77
N SER A 95 15.67 -15.59 1.78
CA SER A 95 16.49 -15.57 2.99
C SER A 95 16.17 -16.68 3.99
N GLY A 96 15.25 -17.60 3.66
CA GLY A 96 14.93 -18.78 4.47
C GLY A 96 13.79 -18.59 5.47
N VAL A 97 13.04 -17.49 5.42
CA VAL A 97 11.88 -17.29 6.30
C VAL A 97 10.73 -18.23 5.87
N PRO A 98 10.16 -19.05 6.77
CA PRO A 98 9.04 -19.92 6.45
C PRO A 98 7.83 -19.14 5.93
N THR A 99 7.16 -19.66 4.91
CA THR A 99 6.07 -18.95 4.20
C THR A 99 4.96 -18.47 5.13
N GLU A 100 4.59 -19.29 6.12
CA GLU A 100 3.61 -18.99 7.15
C GLU A 100 4.00 -17.83 8.09
N GLN A 101 5.30 -17.57 8.26
CA GLN A 101 5.83 -16.53 9.15
C GLN A 101 6.10 -15.21 8.40
N ILE A 102 6.17 -15.22 7.07
CA ILE A 102 6.50 -14.03 6.26
C ILE A 102 5.57 -12.85 6.56
N CYS A 103 4.26 -13.10 6.70
CA CYS A 103 3.32 -12.03 6.99
C CYS A 103 3.63 -11.35 8.33
N GLN A 104 3.90 -12.13 9.39
CA GLN A 104 4.26 -11.61 10.71
C GLN A 104 5.60 -10.86 10.65
N LYS A 105 6.58 -11.41 9.95
CA LYS A 105 7.88 -10.75 9.76
C LYS A 105 7.75 -9.41 9.06
N ILE A 106 6.87 -9.29 8.07
CA ILE A 106 6.62 -8.01 7.40
C ILE A 106 5.98 -7.01 8.36
N VAL A 107 5.00 -7.43 9.18
CA VAL A 107 4.39 -6.57 10.20
C VAL A 107 5.44 -6.03 11.17
N GLU A 108 6.37 -6.86 11.64
CA GLU A 108 7.48 -6.46 12.49
C GLU A 108 8.40 -5.42 11.82
N LEU A 109 8.70 -5.60 10.53
CA LEU A 109 9.60 -4.72 9.79
C LEU A 109 8.94 -3.39 9.41
N VAL A 110 7.61 -3.33 9.30
CA VAL A 110 6.86 -2.11 8.92
C VAL A 110 5.66 -1.85 9.84
N PRO A 111 5.87 -1.57 11.14
CA PRO A 111 4.82 -1.52 12.16
C PRO A 111 3.79 -0.39 11.99
N TRP A 112 4.10 0.63 11.16
CA TRP A 112 3.18 1.73 10.81
C TRP A 112 2.04 1.30 9.90
N PHE A 113 2.09 0.11 9.31
CA PHE A 113 0.98 -0.45 8.56
C PHE A 113 0.20 -1.44 9.41
N ASP A 114 -1.10 -1.24 9.44
CA ASP A 114 -2.04 -2.20 10.00
C ASP A 114 -1.90 -3.59 9.35
N GLU A 115 -1.92 -4.64 10.16
CA GLU A 115 -1.76 -6.04 9.70
C GLU A 115 -2.82 -6.39 8.64
N SER A 116 -4.06 -5.93 8.81
CA SER A 116 -5.13 -6.18 7.84
C SER A 116 -4.88 -5.48 6.50
N TYR A 117 -4.25 -4.30 6.51
CA TYR A 117 -3.80 -3.62 5.31
C TYR A 117 -2.71 -4.41 4.58
N ILE A 118 -1.68 -4.87 5.31
CA ILE A 118 -0.60 -5.70 4.74
C ILE A 118 -1.18 -6.97 4.13
N MET A 119 -2.02 -7.71 4.88
CA MET A 119 -2.65 -8.96 4.41
C MET A 119 -3.50 -8.79 3.14
N ARG A 120 -4.15 -7.64 2.96
CA ARG A 120 -4.96 -7.37 1.76
C ARG A 120 -4.08 -7.21 0.51
N LEU A 121 -2.87 -6.70 0.66
CA LEU A 121 -1.96 -6.43 -0.46
C LEU A 121 -0.96 -7.56 -0.72
N LEU A 122 -0.70 -8.40 0.28
CA LEU A 122 0.21 -9.52 0.15
C LEU A 122 -0.31 -10.56 -0.87
N PRO A 123 0.57 -11.22 -1.64
CA PRO A 123 0.19 -12.37 -2.45
C PRO A 123 -0.44 -13.49 -1.61
N SER A 124 -1.38 -14.23 -2.20
CA SER A 124 -2.12 -15.30 -1.52
C SER A 124 -1.21 -16.36 -0.92
N LYS A 125 -0.10 -16.73 -1.59
CA LYS A 125 0.81 -17.77 -1.12
C LYS A 125 1.41 -17.49 0.25
N TYR A 126 1.62 -16.23 0.62
CA TYR A 126 2.18 -15.83 1.92
C TYR A 126 1.10 -15.60 2.99
N LYS A 127 -0.16 -15.86 2.69
CA LYS A 127 -1.27 -15.78 3.66
C LYS A 127 -1.44 -17.13 4.35
N GLN A 128 -1.88 -17.10 5.61
CA GLN A 128 -2.18 -18.29 6.41
C GLN A 128 -3.08 -19.28 5.66
N LYS A 129 -2.74 -20.57 5.70
CA LYS A 129 -3.44 -21.66 4.97
C LYS A 129 -4.96 -21.63 5.17
N LYS A 130 -5.42 -21.51 6.43
CA LYS A 130 -6.85 -21.41 6.79
C LYS A 130 -7.55 -20.26 6.05
N LYS A 131 -6.90 -19.09 5.97
CA LYS A 131 -7.44 -17.92 5.26
C LYS A 131 -7.49 -18.14 3.74
N ARG A 132 -6.51 -18.87 3.17
CA ARG A 132 -6.52 -19.25 1.74
C ARG A 132 -7.69 -20.19 1.42
N GLU A 133 -7.87 -21.24 2.21
CA GLU A 133 -8.97 -22.21 2.05
C GLU A 133 -10.34 -21.53 2.20
N ALA A 134 -10.50 -20.67 3.21
CA ALA A 134 -11.72 -19.88 3.39
C ALA A 134 -12.01 -18.98 2.18
N ALA A 135 -10.97 -18.33 1.61
CA ALA A 135 -11.12 -17.51 0.41
C ALA A 135 -11.57 -18.34 -0.80
N VAL A 136 -10.97 -19.51 -1.02
CA VAL A 136 -11.36 -20.44 -2.10
C VAL A 136 -12.81 -20.89 -1.92
N ARG A 137 -13.20 -21.34 -0.72
CA ARG A 137 -14.58 -21.72 -0.39
C ARG A 137 -15.57 -20.57 -0.64
N ALA A 138 -15.20 -19.34 -0.30
CA ALA A 138 -16.04 -18.16 -0.53
C ALA A 138 -16.23 -17.86 -2.02
N VAL A 139 -15.19 -18.09 -2.85
CA VAL A 139 -15.30 -17.96 -4.32
C VAL A 139 -16.26 -19.00 -4.89
N TYR A 140 -16.13 -20.27 -4.49
CA TYR A 140 -17.05 -21.34 -4.92
C TYR A 140 -18.49 -21.03 -4.53
N LYS A 141 -18.75 -20.68 -3.26
CA LYS A 141 -20.09 -20.27 -2.81
C LYS A 141 -20.65 -19.10 -3.61
N ARG A 142 -19.84 -18.09 -3.95
CA ARG A 142 -20.28 -16.96 -4.78
C ARG A 142 -20.61 -17.38 -6.21
N ALA A 143 -19.83 -18.28 -6.80
CA ALA A 143 -20.10 -18.83 -8.12
C ALA A 143 -21.41 -19.64 -8.13
N GLU A 144 -21.64 -20.47 -7.11
CA GLU A 144 -22.90 -21.22 -6.94
C GLU A 144 -24.11 -20.29 -6.80
N ARG A 145 -24.03 -19.26 -5.94
CA ARG A 145 -25.11 -18.28 -5.78
C ARG A 145 -25.43 -17.53 -7.08
N ARG A 146 -24.40 -17.16 -7.85
CA ARG A 146 -24.56 -16.54 -9.18
C ARG A 146 -25.22 -17.49 -10.16
N ALA A 147 -24.82 -18.76 -10.19
CA ALA A 147 -25.43 -19.78 -11.05
C ALA A 147 -26.92 -20.02 -10.69
N LYS A 148 -27.27 -19.91 -9.41
CA LYS A 148 -28.66 -19.99 -8.91
C LYS A 148 -29.48 -18.71 -9.10
N GLY A 149 -28.91 -17.66 -9.68
CA GLY A 149 -29.61 -16.39 -9.90
C GLY A 149 -29.96 -15.61 -8.61
N GLU A 150 -29.37 -15.96 -7.46
CA GLU A 150 -29.58 -15.23 -6.21
C GLU A 150 -28.97 -13.83 -6.35
N LYS A 151 -29.84 -12.81 -6.43
CA LYS A 151 -29.43 -11.42 -6.29
C LYS A 151 -28.87 -11.25 -4.87
N VAL A 152 -27.64 -10.73 -4.77
CA VAL A 152 -27.13 -10.25 -3.48
C VAL A 152 -27.96 -9.01 -3.16
N GLU A 153 -28.96 -9.15 -2.30
CA GLU A 153 -29.63 -8.01 -1.71
C GLU A 153 -28.56 -7.15 -1.05
N ALA A 154 -28.42 -5.90 -1.52
CA ALA A 154 -27.57 -4.94 -0.84
C ALA A 154 -28.12 -4.78 0.57
N GLU A 155 -27.35 -5.19 1.59
CA GLU A 155 -27.68 -4.87 2.97
C GLU A 155 -27.97 -3.38 3.04
N LYS A 156 -29.20 -3.00 3.36
CA LYS A 156 -29.56 -1.60 3.58
C LYS A 156 -28.54 -1.04 4.59
N PRO A 157 -27.92 0.12 4.32
CA PRO A 157 -26.95 0.69 5.24
C PRO A 157 -27.61 0.80 6.61
N LYS A 158 -27.03 0.14 7.62
CA LYS A 158 -27.51 0.22 9.01
C LYS A 158 -27.53 1.70 9.39
N GLU A 159 -28.66 2.20 9.87
CA GLU A 159 -28.76 3.58 10.34
C GLU A 159 -27.71 3.83 11.41
N LYS A 160 -26.89 4.87 11.22
CA LYS A 160 -25.90 5.28 12.21
C LYS A 160 -26.61 6.13 13.26
N PHE A 161 -26.54 5.68 14.50
CA PHE A 161 -26.99 6.43 15.65
C PHE A 161 -25.86 7.26 16.24
N TYR A 162 -26.18 8.49 16.63
CA TYR A 162 -25.30 9.44 17.29
C TYR A 162 -25.90 9.82 18.64
N THR A 163 -25.08 10.26 19.57
CA THR A 163 -25.55 10.76 20.86
C THR A 163 -25.39 12.27 20.90
N CYS A 164 -26.45 12.99 21.25
CA CYS A 164 -26.36 14.43 21.44
C CYS A 164 -25.41 14.74 22.62
N PRO A 165 -24.37 15.57 22.43
CA PRO A 165 -23.44 15.90 23.51
C PRO A 165 -24.06 16.77 24.61
N VAL A 166 -25.20 17.42 24.34
CA VAL A 166 -25.86 18.34 25.28
C VAL A 166 -26.90 17.62 26.13
N CYS A 167 -27.76 16.82 25.52
CA CYS A 167 -28.91 16.20 26.21
C CYS A 167 -28.89 14.66 26.24
N GLY A 168 -27.90 14.01 25.62
CA GLY A 168 -27.79 12.55 25.61
C GLY A 168 -28.80 11.82 24.70
N SER A 169 -29.69 12.53 24.02
CA SER A 169 -30.67 11.92 23.11
C SER A 169 -29.98 11.17 21.96
N LYS A 170 -30.57 10.02 21.57
CA LYS A 170 -30.17 9.29 20.37
C LYS A 170 -30.64 10.05 19.13
N LEU A 171 -29.73 10.25 18.20
CA LEU A 171 -29.93 10.95 16.93
C LEU A 171 -29.66 10.01 15.75
N VAL A 172 -30.34 10.21 14.63
CA VAL A 172 -30.13 9.52 13.36
C VAL A 172 -29.81 10.54 12.29
N LEU A 173 -28.84 10.24 11.44
CA LEU A 173 -28.50 11.09 10.30
C LEU A 173 -29.52 10.89 9.17
N LYS A 174 -30.26 11.94 8.82
CA LYS A 174 -31.18 11.97 7.67
C LYS A 174 -30.71 13.07 6.71
N GLY A 175 -30.19 12.67 5.54
CA GLY A 175 -29.47 13.58 4.66
C GLY A 175 -28.19 14.07 5.34
N ASP A 176 -28.05 15.40 5.47
CA ASP A 176 -26.90 16.04 6.12
C ASP A 176 -27.18 16.48 7.58
N LEU A 177 -28.37 16.19 8.11
CA LEU A 177 -28.79 16.66 9.44
C LEU A 177 -29.05 15.51 10.42
N LEU A 178 -28.73 15.75 11.69
CA LEU A 178 -29.01 14.83 12.80
C LEU A 178 -30.40 15.11 13.38
N TRP A 179 -31.26 14.10 13.37
CA TRP A 179 -32.63 14.16 13.90
C TRP A 179 -32.79 13.25 15.11
N PRO A 180 -33.61 13.59 16.11
CA PRO A 180 -33.96 12.66 17.19
C PRO A 180 -34.48 11.33 16.64
N ALA A 181 -33.94 10.21 17.13
CA ALA A 181 -34.47 8.89 16.83
C ALA A 181 -35.89 8.81 17.41
N GLN A 182 -36.91 8.70 16.55
CA GLN A 182 -38.28 8.48 17.01
C GLN A 182 -38.35 7.09 17.66
N SER A 183 -38.90 7.04 18.87
CA SER A 183 -39.13 5.84 19.67
C SER A 183 -40.11 4.87 19.01
#